data_AF-A0A7L3X8P7-F1
#
_entry.id   AF-A0A7L3X8P7-F1
#
_cell.length_a   1.000
_cell.length_b   1.000
_cell.length_c   1.000
_cell.angle_alpha   90.00
_cell.angle_beta   90.00
_cell.angle_gamma   90.00
#
_symmetry.space_group_name_H-M   'P 1'
#
loop_
_entity.id
_entity.type
_entity.pdbx_description
1 polymer ?
#
loop_
_entity_poly.entity_id
_entity_poly.type
_entity_poly.pdbx_seq_one_letter_code
_entity_poly.pdbx_strand_id
1 'polypeptide(L)'
;TKEKKRHMGDTKHFCPVSLKENFVLYPGLYEHAAKYQEKIYYFSTSEYRDKFLENPEDYVAHNEPIQAPPLRVCLLGTHGAGKTTCARQIADKLGIFHIQFEEYLQELILPKTKEKVGPNFDEEPKDDDNKMPIPSQELDNFSQTMTKSEIEKSKQVI
;
A
#
# COMPACT_ATOMS: atom_id res chain seq x y z
N THR A 1 -27.54 -15.56 -30.30
CA THR A 1 -28.28 -15.66 -29.02
C THR A 1 -28.10 -14.34 -28.29
N LYS A 2 -29.13 -13.50 -28.18
CA LYS A 2 -29.04 -12.21 -27.47
C LYS A 2 -29.00 -12.52 -25.98
N GLU A 3 -27.85 -12.39 -25.34
CA GLU A 3 -27.77 -12.42 -23.88
C GLU A 3 -28.70 -11.35 -23.33
N LYS A 4 -29.67 -11.76 -22.49
CA LYS A 4 -30.47 -10.81 -21.71
C LYS A 4 -29.48 -10.02 -20.86
N LYS A 5 -29.26 -8.74 -21.19
CA LYS A 5 -28.43 -7.84 -20.38
C LYS A 5 -28.97 -7.88 -18.95
N ARG A 6 -28.25 -8.56 -18.07
CA ARG A 6 -28.57 -8.59 -16.64
C ARG A 6 -28.40 -7.16 -16.13
N HIS A 7 -29.41 -6.64 -15.45
CA HIS A 7 -29.31 -5.32 -14.83
C HIS A 7 -28.46 -5.47 -13.56
N MET A 8 -27.19 -5.10 -13.64
CA MET A 8 -26.22 -5.30 -12.58
C MET A 8 -26.30 -4.18 -11.52
N GLY A 9 -25.90 -4.51 -10.30
CA GLY A 9 -25.66 -3.56 -9.22
C GLY A 9 -24.55 -2.57 -9.51
N ASP A 10 -24.42 -1.58 -8.63
CA ASP A 10 -23.42 -0.50 -8.77
C ASP A 10 -21.97 -1.03 -8.75
N THR A 11 -21.74 -2.15 -8.07
CA THR A 11 -20.43 -2.84 -8.01
C THR A 11 -20.20 -3.85 -9.14
N LYS A 12 -21.12 -3.94 -10.12
CA LYS A 12 -21.06 -4.91 -11.23
C LYS A 12 -20.87 -6.34 -10.70
N HIS A 13 -19.77 -6.99 -11.08
CA HIS A 13 -19.45 -8.37 -10.71
C HIS A 13 -18.56 -8.48 -9.44
N PHE A 14 -18.32 -7.36 -8.76
CA PHE A 14 -17.56 -7.32 -7.51
C PHE A 14 -18.47 -7.32 -6.29
N CYS A 15 -17.95 -7.89 -5.21
CA CYS A 15 -18.61 -7.95 -3.91
C CYS A 15 -18.71 -6.56 -3.29
N PRO A 16 -19.93 -6.03 -3.04
CA PRO A 16 -20.09 -4.70 -2.45
C PRO A 16 -19.66 -4.64 -0.99
N VAL A 17 -19.83 -5.73 -0.25
CA VAL A 17 -19.40 -5.84 1.16
C VAL A 17 -17.88 -5.81 1.29
N SER A 18 -17.17 -6.58 0.45
CA SER A 18 -15.69 -6.58 0.44
C SER A 18 -15.12 -5.21 0.05
N LEU A 19 -15.81 -4.50 -0.84
CA LEU A 19 -15.42 -3.16 -1.24
C LEU A 19 -15.64 -2.14 -0.11
N LYS A 20 -16.75 -2.23 0.63
CA LYS A 20 -17.04 -1.31 1.73
C LYS A 20 -16.15 -1.53 2.95
N GLU A 21 -15.96 -2.78 3.35
CA GLU A 21 -15.30 -3.12 4.62
C GLU A 21 -13.79 -3.21 4.49
N ASN A 22 -13.30 -3.84 3.43
CA ASN A 22 -11.87 -4.09 3.25
C ASN A 22 -11.24 -3.15 2.22
N PHE A 23 -12.06 -2.36 1.52
CA PHE A 23 -11.62 -1.51 0.41
C PHE A 23 -10.87 -2.34 -0.66
N VAL A 24 -11.45 -3.49 -1.02
CA VAL A 24 -10.92 -4.41 -2.02
C VAL A 24 -12.01 -4.81 -3.01
N LEU A 25 -11.69 -4.72 -4.31
CA LEU A 25 -12.53 -5.26 -5.38
C LEU A 25 -12.33 -6.76 -5.49
N TYR A 26 -13.11 -7.51 -4.70
CA TYR A 26 -13.10 -8.96 -4.74
C TYR A 26 -14.20 -9.48 -5.69
N PRO A 27 -13.90 -10.38 -6.63
CA PRO A 27 -14.90 -10.92 -7.55
C PRO A 27 -15.97 -11.70 -6.80
N GLY A 28 -17.24 -11.41 -7.08
CA GLY A 28 -18.37 -12.14 -6.51
C GLY A 28 -18.70 -13.40 -7.30
N LEU A 29 -19.25 -14.40 -6.63
CA LEU A 29 -19.70 -15.66 -7.22
C LEU A 29 -21.20 -15.59 -7.58
N TYR A 30 -21.57 -16.19 -8.71
CA TYR A 30 -22.98 -16.25 -9.15
C TYR A 30 -23.88 -17.00 -8.16
N GLU A 31 -23.33 -18.01 -7.48
CA GLU A 31 -24.02 -18.83 -6.49
C GLU A 31 -24.51 -18.03 -5.27
N HIS A 32 -23.83 -16.94 -4.95
CA HIS A 32 -24.16 -16.09 -3.80
C HIS A 32 -24.90 -14.82 -4.21
N ALA A 33 -25.37 -14.70 -5.44
CA ALA A 33 -26.02 -13.48 -5.93
C ALA A 33 -27.31 -13.16 -5.17
N ALA A 34 -27.59 -11.86 -4.99
CA ALA A 34 -28.86 -11.37 -4.46
C ALA A 34 -29.40 -10.21 -5.32
N LYS A 35 -30.71 -10.02 -5.28
CA LYS A 35 -31.40 -8.96 -6.00
C LYS A 35 -31.84 -7.88 -5.02
N TYR A 36 -31.48 -6.62 -5.29
CA TYR A 36 -31.92 -5.45 -4.52
C TYR A 36 -32.22 -4.30 -5.47
N GLN A 37 -33.37 -3.62 -5.30
CA GLN A 37 -33.85 -2.53 -6.16
C GLN A 37 -33.73 -2.85 -7.67
N GLU A 38 -34.23 -4.02 -8.09
CA GLU A 38 -34.17 -4.52 -9.48
C GLU A 38 -32.78 -4.80 -10.05
N LYS A 39 -31.71 -4.55 -9.28
CA LYS A 39 -30.32 -4.83 -9.65
C LYS A 39 -29.83 -6.13 -9.02
N ILE A 40 -28.96 -6.84 -9.74
CA ILE A 40 -28.31 -8.08 -9.27
C ILE A 40 -26.92 -7.74 -8.73
N TYR A 41 -26.66 -8.13 -7.48
CA TYR A 41 -25.37 -8.02 -6.79
C TYR A 41 -24.75 -9.41 -6.61
N TYR A 42 -23.42 -9.47 -6.72
CA TYR A 42 -22.66 -10.70 -6.51
C TYR A 42 -21.80 -10.58 -5.26
N PHE A 43 -21.57 -11.71 -4.58
CA PHE A 43 -20.89 -11.73 -3.28
C PHE A 43 -19.82 -12.82 -3.28
N SER A 44 -18.73 -12.59 -2.57
CA SER A 44 -17.62 -13.55 -2.49
C SER A 44 -17.97 -14.78 -1.64
N THR A 45 -18.83 -14.61 -0.64
CA THR A 45 -19.30 -15.65 0.29
C THR A 45 -20.80 -15.48 0.55
N SER A 46 -21.46 -16.55 1.02
CA SER A 46 -22.86 -16.47 1.49
C SER A 46 -23.01 -15.51 2.66
N GLU A 47 -22.03 -15.45 3.56
CA GLU A 47 -22.05 -14.57 4.73
C GLU A 47 -22.13 -13.10 4.33
N TYR A 48 -21.37 -12.68 3.30
CA TYR A 48 -21.44 -11.31 2.79
C TYR A 48 -22.75 -11.02 2.05
N ARG A 49 -23.36 -12.01 1.41
CA ARG A 49 -24.71 -11.86 0.86
C ARG A 49 -25.71 -11.57 1.97
N ASP A 50 -25.67 -12.35 3.04
CA ASP A 50 -26.63 -12.23 4.14
C ASP A 50 -26.44 -10.89 4.87
N LYS A 51 -25.20 -10.49 5.14
CA LYS A 51 -24.85 -9.18 5.69
C LYS A 51 -25.32 -8.01 4.82
N PHE A 52 -25.25 -8.15 3.49
CA PHE A 52 -25.80 -7.14 2.58
C PHE A 52 -27.32 -7.07 2.65
N LEU A 53 -28.01 -8.20 2.77
CA LEU A 53 -29.47 -8.23 2.85
C LEU A 53 -30.01 -7.66 4.18
N GLU A 54 -29.22 -7.71 5.25
CA GLU A 54 -29.56 -7.09 6.54
C GLU A 54 -29.62 -5.56 6.44
N ASN A 55 -28.62 -4.93 5.80
CA ASN A 55 -28.63 -3.48 5.58
C ASN A 55 -28.05 -3.09 4.20
N PRO A 56 -28.84 -3.22 3.11
CA PRO A 56 -28.33 -3.05 1.76
C PRO A 56 -27.98 -1.60 1.43
N GLU A 57 -28.58 -0.64 2.12
CA GLU A 57 -28.34 0.80 1.89
C GLU A 57 -26.87 1.15 2.13
N ASP A 58 -26.23 0.60 3.16
CA ASP A 58 -24.82 0.89 3.52
C ASP A 58 -23.79 0.54 2.42
N TYR A 59 -24.16 -0.36 1.51
CA TYR A 59 -23.30 -0.96 0.48
C TYR A 59 -23.61 -0.49 -0.95
N VAL A 60 -24.70 0.24 -1.16
CA VAL A 60 -25.17 0.69 -2.48
C VAL A 60 -24.85 2.18 -2.66
N ALA A 61 -24.67 2.63 -3.90
CA ALA A 61 -24.41 4.05 -4.15
C ALA A 61 -25.68 4.87 -3.90
N HIS A 62 -25.62 5.85 -2.99
CA HIS A 62 -26.73 6.77 -2.76
C HIS A 62 -26.58 8.05 -3.59
N ASN A 63 -25.71 8.95 -3.15
CA ASN A 63 -25.50 10.27 -3.75
C ASN A 63 -24.16 10.37 -4.49
N GLU A 64 -23.17 9.62 -4.01
CA GLU A 64 -21.82 9.62 -4.57
C GLU A 64 -21.50 8.31 -5.29
N PRO A 65 -20.73 8.37 -6.39
CA PRO A 65 -20.22 7.17 -7.04
C PRO A 65 -19.36 6.35 -6.08
N ILE A 66 -19.47 5.03 -6.17
CA ILE A 66 -18.62 4.13 -5.40
C ILE A 66 -17.16 4.37 -5.79
N GLN A 67 -16.33 4.69 -4.80
CA GLN A 67 -14.90 4.90 -4.99
C GLN A 67 -14.19 3.55 -5.16
N ALA A 68 -13.40 3.43 -6.23
CA ALA A 68 -12.56 2.27 -6.45
C ALA A 68 -11.31 2.34 -5.56
N PRO A 69 -10.82 1.20 -5.06
CA PRO A 69 -9.61 1.18 -4.27
C PRO A 69 -8.37 1.54 -5.12
N PRO A 70 -7.31 2.09 -4.49
CA PRO A 70 -6.08 2.44 -5.18
C PRO A 70 -5.48 1.26 -5.93
N LEU A 71 -4.92 1.54 -7.12
CA LEU A 71 -4.21 0.54 -7.91
C LEU A 71 -2.93 0.11 -7.19
N ARG A 72 -2.75 -1.22 -7.03
CA ARG A 72 -1.54 -1.82 -6.47
C ARG A 72 -0.88 -2.67 -7.54
N VAL A 73 0.33 -2.27 -7.96
CA VAL A 73 1.07 -2.93 -9.04
C VAL A 73 2.40 -3.42 -8.50
N CYS A 74 2.70 -4.71 -8.71
CA CYS A 74 3.99 -5.31 -8.38
C CYS A 74 4.68 -5.75 -9.67
N LEU A 75 5.89 -5.24 -9.93
CA LEU A 75 6.69 -5.64 -11.08
C LEU A 75 7.66 -6.76 -10.69
N LEU A 76 7.49 -7.92 -11.31
CA LEU A 76 8.30 -9.11 -11.09
C LEU A 76 9.13 -9.46 -12.34
N GLY A 77 10.24 -10.16 -12.15
CA GLY A 77 11.16 -10.53 -13.23
C GLY A 77 12.60 -10.72 -12.74
N THR A 78 13.50 -11.14 -13.62
CA THR A 78 14.91 -11.43 -13.29
C THR A 78 15.67 -10.20 -12.80
N HIS A 79 16.77 -10.42 -12.09
CA HIS A 79 17.68 -9.36 -11.68
C HIS A 79 18.21 -8.60 -12.92
N GLY A 80 18.35 -7.28 -12.84
CA GLY A 80 18.81 -6.45 -13.96
C GLY A 80 17.78 -6.17 -15.08
N ALA A 81 16.57 -6.75 -15.06
CA ALA A 81 15.54 -6.53 -16.09
C ALA A 81 14.96 -5.10 -16.18
N GLY A 82 15.49 -4.14 -15.41
CA GLY A 82 15.02 -2.75 -15.42
C GLY A 82 13.69 -2.51 -14.70
N LYS A 83 13.24 -3.44 -13.85
CA LYS A 83 11.94 -3.35 -13.13
C LYS A 83 11.79 -2.04 -12.38
N THR A 84 12.81 -1.63 -11.61
CA THR A 84 12.81 -0.37 -10.84
C THR A 84 12.70 0.84 -11.77
N THR A 85 13.39 0.83 -12.91
CA THR A 85 13.33 1.90 -13.91
C THR A 85 11.93 2.01 -14.51
N CYS A 86 11.35 0.87 -14.93
CA CYS A 86 9.99 0.83 -15.46
C CYS A 86 8.95 1.25 -14.41
N ALA A 87 9.09 0.77 -13.17
CA ALA A 87 8.20 1.12 -12.07
C ALA A 87 8.17 2.63 -11.82
N ARG A 88 9.33 3.29 -11.80
CA ARG A 88 9.44 4.75 -11.67
C ARG A 88 8.77 5.48 -12.83
N GLN A 89 9.02 5.06 -14.07
CA GLN A 89 8.36 5.66 -15.24
C GLN A 89 6.83 5.48 -15.24
N ILE A 90 6.34 4.33 -14.78
CA ILE A 90 4.91 4.07 -14.63
C ILE A 90 4.31 4.96 -13.55
N ALA A 91 5.01 5.11 -12.42
CA ALA A 91 4.60 5.97 -11.33
C ALA A 91 4.48 7.44 -11.75
N ASP A 92 5.49 7.96 -12.45
CA ASP A 92 5.50 9.34 -12.95
C ASP A 92 4.35 9.58 -13.94
N LYS A 93 4.09 8.62 -14.84
CA LYS A 93 3.03 8.74 -15.86
C LYS A 93 1.62 8.64 -15.29
N LEU A 94 1.42 7.79 -14.28
CA LEU A 94 0.11 7.55 -13.68
C LEU A 94 -0.15 8.41 -12.45
N GLY A 95 0.85 9.17 -11.97
CA GLY A 95 0.77 9.93 -10.73
C GLY A 95 0.56 9.05 -9.50
N ILE A 96 1.07 7.81 -9.52
CA ILE A 96 0.94 6.85 -8.41
C ILE A 96 2.23 6.79 -7.59
N PHE A 97 2.11 6.47 -6.31
CA PHE A 97 3.27 6.35 -5.42
C PHE A 97 4.11 5.12 -5.76
N HIS A 98 5.42 5.32 -5.95
CA HIS A 98 6.39 4.25 -6.20
C HIS A 98 7.11 3.84 -4.91
N ILE A 99 7.02 2.56 -4.56
CA ILE A 99 7.75 1.98 -3.43
C ILE A 99 8.96 1.22 -3.96
N GLN A 100 10.16 1.66 -3.60
CA GLN A 100 11.37 0.87 -3.82
C GLN A 100 11.47 -0.19 -2.72
N PHE A 101 10.90 -1.37 -3.01
CA PHE A 101 10.65 -2.41 -2.02
C PHE A 101 11.88 -2.84 -1.22
N GLU A 102 13.04 -2.95 -1.86
CA GLU A 102 14.29 -3.36 -1.20
C GLU A 102 14.73 -2.36 -0.13
N GLU A 103 14.67 -1.05 -0.42
CA GLU A 103 15.03 0.01 0.53
C GLU A 103 14.03 0.07 1.69
N TYR A 104 12.74 0.02 1.36
CA TYR A 104 11.67 0.04 2.36
C TYR A 104 11.73 -1.18 3.29
N LEU A 105 11.97 -2.38 2.73
CA LEU A 105 12.12 -3.60 3.50
C LEU A 105 13.35 -3.52 4.42
N GLN A 106 14.46 -3.00 3.90
CA GLN A 106 15.68 -2.81 4.66
C GLN A 106 15.47 -1.86 5.85
N GLU A 107 14.74 -0.75 5.66
CA GLU A 107 14.37 0.19 6.72
C GLU A 107 13.54 -0.47 7.84
N LEU A 108 12.58 -1.33 7.47
CA LEU A 108 11.74 -2.06 8.43
C LEU A 108 12.49 -3.15 9.21
N ILE A 109 13.51 -3.76 8.61
CA ILE A 109 14.25 -4.88 9.18
C ILE A 109 15.45 -4.42 10.01
N LEU A 110 16.10 -3.31 9.64
CA LEU A 110 17.30 -2.78 10.29
C LEU A 110 17.19 -2.65 11.82
N PRO A 111 16.06 -2.20 12.41
CA PRO A 111 15.92 -2.15 13.87
C PRO A 111 15.99 -3.51 14.56
N LYS A 112 15.64 -4.59 13.86
CA LYS A 112 15.63 -5.96 14.38
C LYS A 112 16.98 -6.66 14.18
N THR A 113 17.59 -6.47 13.02
CA THR A 113 18.83 -7.17 12.65
C THR A 113 20.09 -6.38 12.99
N LYS A 114 19.98 -5.05 13.17
CA LYS A 114 21.09 -4.10 13.38
C LYS A 114 22.10 -4.00 12.23
N GLU A 115 21.93 -4.80 11.19
CA GLU A 115 22.73 -4.81 9.97
C GLU A 115 21.84 -4.92 8.72
N LYS A 116 22.42 -4.59 7.56
CA LYS A 116 21.76 -4.76 6.27
C LYS A 116 21.71 -6.23 5.89
N VAL A 117 20.62 -6.67 5.27
CA VAL A 117 20.36 -8.08 4.97
C VAL A 117 20.14 -8.25 3.47
N GLY A 118 20.84 -9.20 2.86
CA GLY A 118 20.62 -9.58 1.47
C GLY A 118 21.92 -9.97 0.76
N PRO A 119 21.81 -10.57 -0.44
CA PRO A 119 22.95 -11.14 -1.17
C PRO A 119 24.03 -10.12 -1.58
N ASN A 120 23.74 -8.82 -1.48
CA ASN A 120 24.69 -7.72 -1.73
C ASN A 120 25.34 -7.17 -0.46
N PHE A 121 24.88 -7.60 0.73
CA PHE A 121 25.32 -7.11 2.04
C PHE A 121 25.94 -8.21 2.91
N ASP A 122 26.07 -9.43 2.37
CA ASP A 122 26.98 -10.45 2.89
C ASP A 122 28.42 -9.98 2.63
N GLU A 123 28.84 -8.91 3.30
CA GLU A 123 30.26 -8.62 3.44
C GLU A 123 30.84 -9.79 4.24
N GLU A 124 31.70 -10.59 3.60
CA GLU A 124 32.56 -11.52 4.32
C GLU A 124 33.18 -10.75 5.50
N PRO A 125 33.12 -11.28 6.74
CA PRO A 125 33.80 -10.65 7.84
C PRO A 125 35.26 -10.50 7.42
N LYS A 126 35.70 -9.25 7.24
CA LYS A 126 37.13 -8.99 7.15
C LYS A 126 37.68 -9.40 8.50
N ASP A 127 38.43 -10.50 8.52
CA ASP A 127 39.27 -10.88 9.64
C ASP A 127 40.21 -9.71 9.94
N ASP A 128 39.79 -8.82 10.83
CA ASP A 128 40.59 -7.69 11.26
C ASP A 128 41.41 -8.11 12.47
N ASP A 129 42.39 -8.99 12.22
CA ASP A 129 43.64 -8.98 12.98
C ASP A 129 44.38 -7.68 12.67
N ASN A 130 43.89 -6.53 13.17
CA ASN A 130 44.69 -5.36 13.53
C ASN A 130 43.83 -4.26 14.14
N LYS A 131 43.71 -4.32 15.46
CA LYS A 131 43.31 -3.21 16.33
C LYS A 131 44.08 -1.93 16.00
N MET A 132 43.39 -0.91 15.49
CA MET A 132 43.81 0.49 15.65
C MET A 132 42.60 1.38 15.97
N PRO A 133 42.52 1.99 17.17
CA PRO A 133 41.39 2.83 17.53
C PRO A 133 41.59 4.24 16.95
N ILE A 134 40.58 4.80 16.30
CA ILE A 134 40.56 6.21 15.87
C ILE A 134 39.23 6.85 16.30
N PRO A 135 39.24 8.10 16.83
CA PRO A 135 38.44 8.51 17.99
C PRO A 135 37.01 8.97 17.72
N SER A 136 36.17 8.76 18.73
CA SER A 136 34.76 9.13 18.85
C SER A 136 34.50 10.64 19.09
N GLN A 137 35.16 11.54 18.37
CA GLN A 137 35.05 12.99 18.64
C GLN A 137 34.45 13.88 17.53
N GLU A 138 33.95 13.35 16.40
CA GLU A 138 33.40 14.22 15.34
C GLU A 138 31.90 14.07 15.03
N LEU A 139 31.11 13.29 15.78
CA LEU A 139 29.66 13.21 15.55
C LEU A 139 28.80 14.14 16.43
N ASP A 140 29.40 14.83 17.41
CA ASP A 140 28.64 15.72 18.30
C ASP A 140 28.48 17.17 17.79
N ASN A 141 29.11 17.53 16.65
CA ASN A 141 29.06 18.90 16.12
C ASN A 141 27.99 19.15 15.04
N PHE A 142 27.24 18.14 14.59
CA PHE A 142 26.17 18.35 13.60
C PHE A 142 24.77 18.48 14.21
N SER A 143 24.56 18.03 15.46
CA SER A 143 23.25 18.14 16.15
C SER A 143 22.98 19.53 16.75
N GLN A 144 23.96 20.42 16.84
CA GLN A 144 23.80 21.74 17.48
C GLN A 144 23.42 22.88 16.50
N THR A 145 23.35 22.63 15.19
CA THR A 145 23.06 23.68 14.19
C THR A 145 21.60 23.74 13.73
N MET A 146 20.73 22.79 14.11
CA MET A 146 19.30 22.84 13.76
C MET A 146 18.36 23.17 14.93
N THR A 147 18.86 23.25 16.18
CA THR A 147 18.00 23.49 17.35
C THR A 147 18.08 24.92 17.93
N LYS A 148 18.89 25.82 17.34
CA LYS A 148 19.01 27.21 17.81
C LYS A 148 18.32 28.26 16.94
N SER A 149 17.78 27.92 15.76
CA SER A 149 17.13 28.90 14.87
C SER A 149 15.61 29.03 15.00
N GLU A 150 14.94 28.19 15.80
CA GLU A 150 13.46 28.25 15.94
C GLU A 150 12.93 28.56 17.36
N ILE A 151 13.79 28.73 18.37
CA ILE A 151 13.33 29.02 19.75
C ILE A 151 13.36 30.53 20.09
N GLU A 152 13.96 31.39 19.26
CA GLU A 152 14.03 32.84 19.54
C GLU A 152 12.91 33.71 18.90
N LYS A 153 11.94 33.14 18.17
CA LYS A 153 10.81 33.92 17.62
C LYS A 153 9.50 33.88 18.42
N SER A 154 9.46 33.21 19.57
CA SER A 154 8.20 33.02 20.34
C SER A 154 8.17 33.72 21.70
N LYS A 155 9.05 34.70 21.98
CA LYS A 155 9.04 35.48 23.25
C LYS A 155 8.98 37.01 23.10
N GLN A 156 8.61 37.53 21.94
CA GLN A 156 8.26 38.94 21.78
C GLN A 156 6.92 39.13 21.06
N VAL A 157 5.84 38.57 21.62
CA VAL A 157 4.49 39.16 21.54
C VAL A 157 3.75 38.78 22.83
N ILE A 158 4.04 39.51 23.90
CA ILE A 158 3.03 39.99 24.85
C ILE A 158 3.20 41.50 24.85
#